data_AF-K1Q338-F1
#
_entry.id   AF-K1Q338-F1
#
_cell.length_a   1.000
_cell.length_b   1.000
_cell.length_c   1.000
_cell.angle_alpha   90.00
_cell.angle_beta   90.00
_cell.angle_gamma   90.00
#
_symmetry.space_group_name_H-M   'P 1'
#
loop_
_entity.id
_entity.type
_entity.pdbx_description
1 polymer ?
#
loop_
_entity_poly.entity_id
_entity_poly.type
_entity_poly.pdbx_seq_one_letter_code
_entity_poly.pdbx_strand_id
1 'polypeptide(L)' 'MYRFSDSSGRVQEGYYYGGEHGAGRRLLHYMKTNQMQNIAVVITPRSGHTQLGPERFNIMEEHVCDVANLLDHL' A
#
# COMPACT_ATOMS: atom_id res chain seq x y z
N MET A 1 -5.06 -1.40 1.34
CA MET A 1 -4.93 -0.32 2.34
C MET A 1 -5.47 0.96 1.75
N TYR A 2 -5.85 1.94 2.58
CA TYR A 2 -6.37 3.22 2.10
C TYR A 2 -6.00 4.37 3.04
N ARG A 3 -5.95 5.58 2.49
CA ARG A 3 -5.79 6.85 3.21
C ARG A 3 -6.56 7.95 2.49
N PHE A 4 -7.58 8.52 3.13
CA PHE A 4 -8.39 9.62 2.58
C PHE A 4 -8.57 10.73 3.61
N SER A 5 -8.46 11.98 3.16
CA SER A 5 -8.77 13.14 4.00
C SER A 5 -10.25 13.50 3.85
N ASP A 6 -10.96 13.65 4.96
CA ASP A 6 -12.32 14.20 4.94
C ASP A 6 -12.30 15.74 4.80
N SER A 7 -13.48 16.35 4.63
CA SER A 7 -13.62 17.80 4.48
C SER A 7 -13.14 18.61 5.68
N SER A 8 -12.92 17.98 6.84
CA SER A 8 -12.34 18.62 8.04
C SER A 8 -10.81 18.50 8.10
N GLY A 9 -10.19 17.88 7.10
CA GLY A 9 -8.74 17.62 7.06
C GLY A 9 -8.32 16.40 7.89
N ARG A 10 -9.26 15.66 8.47
CA ARG A 10 -8.95 14.44 9.23
C ARG A 10 -8.71 13.28 8.26
N VAL A 11 -7.61 12.58 8.45
CA VAL A 11 -7.25 11.41 7.65
C VAL A 11 -7.94 10.16 8.21
N GLN A 12 -8.78 9.54 7.40
CA GLN A 12 -9.28 8.19 7.61
C GLN A 12 -8.37 7.20 6.88
N GLU A 13 -7.83 6.23 7.62
CA GLU A 13 -6.89 5.26 7.07
C GLU A 13 -7.11 3.86 7.63
N GLY A 14 -6.73 2.86 6.86
CA GLY A 14 -6.88 1.47 7.26
C GLY A 14 -6.21 0.49 6.33
N TYR A 15 -6.06 -0.74 6.82
CA TYR A 15 -5.59 -1.88 6.04
C TYR A 15 -6.41 -3.11 6.39
N TYR A 16 -6.46 -4.05 5.46
CA TYR A 16 -7.11 -5.34 5.64
C TYR A 16 -6.06 -6.44 5.72
N TYR A 17 -6.30 -7.44 6.57
CA TYR A 17 -5.46 -8.62 6.70
C TYR A 17 -5.87 -9.65 5.65
N GLY A 18 -5.28 -9.58 4.46
CA GLY A 18 -5.57 -10.47 3.32
C GLY A 18 -4.83 -11.82 3.36
N GLY A 19 -4.49 -12.35 4.53
CA GLY A 19 -3.74 -13.62 4.69
C GLY A 19 -2.21 -13.47 4.67
N GLU A 20 -1.69 -12.37 4.14
CA GLU A 20 -0.27 -11.99 4.16
C GLU A 20 0.09 -11.26 5.47
N HIS A 21 0.60 -12.00 6.46
CA HIS A 21 0.90 -11.44 7.77
C HIS A 21 1.89 -10.28 7.68
N GLY A 22 1.49 -9.11 8.19
CA GLY A 22 2.32 -7.90 8.22
C GLY A 22 2.26 -7.02 6.96
N ALA A 23 1.80 -7.53 5.81
CA ALA A 23 1.78 -6.76 4.56
C ALA A 23 0.96 -5.48 4.67
N GLY A 24 -0.31 -5.60 5.08
CA GLY A 24 -1.22 -4.45 5.14
C GLY A 24 -0.74 -3.35 6.09
N ARG A 25 -0.19 -3.72 7.25
CA ARG A 25 0.38 -2.78 8.22
C ARG A 25 1.62 -2.08 7.66
N ARG A 26 2.53 -2.86 7.06
CA ARG A 26 3.78 -2.34 6.49
C ARG A 26 3.51 -1.37 5.34
N LEU A 27 2.62 -1.74 4.42
CA LEU A 27 2.29 -0.90 3.28
C LEU A 27 1.52 0.36 3.69
N LEU A 28 0.63 0.28 4.68
CA LEU A 28 0.02 1.48 5.23
C LEU A 28 1.07 2.41 5.85
N HIS A 29 2.05 1.87 6.58
CA HIS A 29 3.16 2.67 7.11
C HIS A 29 3.99 3.30 5.98
N TYR A 30 4.29 2.55 4.92
CA TYR A 30 4.97 3.07 3.73
C TYR A 30 4.23 4.26 3.11
N MET A 31 2.91 4.14 2.91
CA MET A 31 2.08 5.26 2.41
C MET A 31 2.13 6.48 3.34
N LYS A 32 2.18 6.26 4.67
CA LYS A 32 2.32 7.33 5.67
C LYS A 32 3.63 8.09 5.50
N THR A 33 4.74 7.36 5.43
CA THR A 33 6.08 7.93 5.32
C THR A 33 6.26 8.69 4.00
N ASN A 34 5.64 8.22 2.92
CA ASN A 34 5.71 8.86 1.60
C ASN A 34 4.56 9.85 1.32
N GLN A 35 3.83 10.30 2.35
CA GLN A 35 2.79 11.32 2.25
C GLN A 35 1.67 11.04 1.22
N MET A 36 1.47 9.77 0.85
CA MET A 36 0.43 9.37 -0.10
C MET A 36 -0.96 9.58 0.53
N GLN A 37 -1.76 10.48 -0.04
CA GLN A 37 -3.10 10.85 0.41
C GLN A 37 -4.15 10.66 -0.69
N ASN A 38 -5.40 10.51 -0.27
CA ASN A 38 -6.56 10.34 -1.14
C ASN A 38 -6.45 9.16 -2.12
N ILE A 39 -5.88 8.06 -1.63
CA ILE A 39 -5.60 6.86 -2.42
C ILE A 39 -6.02 5.60 -1.66
N ALA A 40 -6.57 4.65 -2.40
CA ALA A 40 -6.78 3.28 -1.97
C ALA A 40 -5.97 2.34 -2.86
N VAL A 41 -5.30 1.37 -2.24
CA VAL A 41 -4.49 0.38 -2.95
C VAL A 41 -4.91 -1.02 -2.55
N VAL A 42 -5.12 -1.86 -3.55
CA VAL A 42 -5.42 -3.28 -3.40
C VAL A 42 -4.30 -4.07 -4.07
N ILE A 43 -3.59 -4.89 -3.31
CA ILE A 43 -2.58 -5.80 -3.82
C ILE A 43 -3.15 -7.20 -3.78
N THR A 44 -3.11 -7.90 -4.92
CA THR A 44 -3.54 -9.29 -5.05
C THR A 44 -2.32 -10.16 -5.41
N PRO A 45 -1.56 -10.62 -4.40
CA PRO A 45 -0.38 -11.43 -4.68
C PRO A 45 -0.79 -12.79 -5.24
N ARG A 46 -0.11 -13.23 -6.29
CA ARG A 46 -0.23 -14.60 -6.82
C ARG A 46 0.97 -15.41 -6.35
N SER A 47 0.72 -16.49 -5.63
CA SER A 47 1.77 -17.44 -5.24
C SER A 47 2.38 -18.09 -6.48
N GLY A 48 3.71 -18.04 -6.58
CA GLY A 48 4.50 -18.80 -7.55
C GLY A 48 5.18 -20.02 -6.91
N HIS A 49 6.05 -20.69 -7.66
CA HIS A 49 6.82 -21.84 -7.16
C HIS A 49 7.94 -21.46 -6.19
N THR A 50 8.35 -20.18 -6.18
CA THR A 50 9.44 -19.68 -5.34
C THR A 50 8.88 -18.87 -4.17
N GLN A 51 9.37 -19.15 -2.96
CA GLN A 51 9.11 -18.32 -1.80
C GLN A 51 10.00 -17.08 -1.84
N LEU A 52 9.39 -15.91 -2.00
CA LEU A 52 10.08 -14.62 -2.02
C LEU A 52 10.58 -14.16 -0.63
N GLY A 53 10.13 -14.82 0.44
CA GLY A 53 10.49 -14.41 1.80
C GLY A 53 10.13 -12.95 2.08
N PRO A 54 10.89 -12.23 2.93
CA PRO A 54 10.65 -10.82 3.23
C PRO A 54 10.75 -9.87 2.04
N GLU A 55 11.46 -10.25 0.98
CA GLU A 55 11.69 -9.41 -0.21
C GLU A 55 10.38 -9.03 -0.91
N ARG A 56 9.35 -9.88 -0.83
CA ARG A 56 8.01 -9.60 -1.36
C ARG A 56 7.44 -8.27 -0.87
N PHE A 57 7.78 -7.83 0.35
CA PHE A 57 7.30 -6.56 0.87
C PHE A 57 7.94 -5.37 0.16
N ASN A 58 9.22 -5.47 -0.20
CA ASN A 58 9.91 -4.41 -0.94
C ASN A 58 9.31 -4.30 -2.35
N ILE A 59 9.06 -5.43 -3.02
CA ILE A 59 8.40 -5.47 -4.34
C ILE A 59 7.00 -4.82 -4.27
N MET A 60 6.23 -5.13 -3.21
CA MET A 60 4.92 -4.48 -3.01
C MET A 60 5.06 -2.97 -2.82
N GLU A 61 6.05 -2.50 -2.05
CA GLU A 61 6.31 -1.07 -1.82
C GLU A 61 6.70 -0.34 -3.12
N GLU A 62 7.57 -0.94 -3.94
CA GLU A 62 7.96 -0.41 -5.25
C GLU A 62 6.74 -0.24 -6.16
N HIS A 63 5.89 -1.26 -6.27
CA HIS A 63 4.67 -1.17 -7.08
C HIS A 63 3.67 -0.12 -6.57
N VAL A 64 3.56 0.08 -5.25
CA VAL A 64 2.74 1.17 -4.69
C VAL A 64 3.28 2.52 -5.13
N CYS A 65 4.61 2.70 -5.10
CA CYS A 65 5.28 3.93 -5.52
C CYS A 65 5.03 4.22 -7.00
N ASP A 66 5.23 3.23 -7.87
CA ASP A 66 5.04 3.37 -9.31
C ASP A 66 3.62 3.82 -9.67
N VAL A 67 2.61 3.19 -9.04
CA VAL A 67 1.21 3.55 -9.27
C VAL A 67 0.89 4.94 -8.71
N ALA A 68 1.42 5.29 -7.53
CA ALA A 68 1.20 6.61 -6.96
C ALA A 68 1.77 7.72 -7.86
N ASN A 69 3.01 7.54 -8.34
CA ASN A 69 3.65 8.48 -9.26
C ASN A 69 2.89 8.60 -10.58
N LEU A 70 2.37 7.48 -11.11
CA LEU A 70 1.54 7.50 -12.31
C LEU A 70 0.27 8.35 -12.12
N LEU A 71 -0.39 8.23 -10.96
CA LEU A 71 -1.60 9.00 -10.65
C LEU A 71 -1.33 10.50 -10.49
N ASP A 72 -0.17 10.89 -9.97
CA ASP A 72 0.23 12.31 -9.85
C ASP A 72 0.49 12.98 -11.22
N HIS A 73 0.63 12.18 -12.27
CA HIS A 73 0.81 12.65 -13.65
C HIS A 73 -0.49 12.65 -14.48
N LEU A 74 -1.64 12.29 -13.88
CA LEU A 74 -2.98 12.33 -14.50
C LEU A 74 -3.76 13.57 -14.07
#